data_AF-A0A533Y694-F1
#
_entry.id   AF-A0A533Y694-F1
#
_cell.length_a   1.000
_cell.length_b   1.000
_cell.length_c   1.000
_cell.angle_alpha   90.00
_cell.angle_beta   90.00
_cell.angle_gamma   90.00
#
_symmetry.space_group_name_H-M   'P 1'
#
loop_
_entity.id
_entity.type
_entity.pdbx_description
1 polymer ?
#
loop_
_entity_poly.entity_id
_entity_poly.type
_entity_poly.pdbx_seq_one_letter_code
_entity_poly.pdbx_strand_id
1 'polypeptide(L)'
;MKFRLKKSDFIVIGLALAVIIFLTRLPSPKDNNPPVPADRAHHGIKLEKDCLFCHVKGGERPLKERHPKRQDCFRCHRVEGA
;
A
#
# COMPACT_ATOMS: atom_id res chain seq x y z
N MET A 1 9.87 -28.85 28.83
CA MET A 1 10.55 -28.92 27.52
C MET A 1 11.87 -28.16 27.60
N LYS A 2 13.01 -28.83 27.37
CA LYS A 2 14.35 -28.20 27.43
C LYS A 2 14.75 -27.83 25.99
N PHE A 3 14.48 -26.60 25.57
CA PHE A 3 14.95 -26.12 24.26
C PHE A 3 16.47 -26.03 24.29
N ARG A 4 17.15 -26.88 23.51
CA ARG A 4 18.59 -26.76 23.28
C ARG A 4 18.80 -26.21 21.88
N LEU A 5 19.13 -24.92 21.81
CA LEU A 5 19.49 -24.28 20.55
C LEU A 5 20.77 -24.93 20.01
N LYS A 6 20.68 -25.48 18.81
CA LYS A 6 21.80 -26.00 18.04
C LYS A 6 22.36 -24.91 17.13
N LYS A 7 23.59 -25.09 16.66
CA LYS A 7 24.22 -24.17 15.68
C LYS A 7 23.36 -23.99 14.41
N SER A 8 22.65 -25.03 13.99
CA SER A 8 21.68 -25.00 12.88
C SER A 8 20.56 -24.00 13.12
N ASP A 9 20.09 -23.87 14.36
CA ASP A 9 18.95 -23.02 14.69
C ASP A 9 19.32 -21.55 14.52
N PHE A 10 20.57 -21.18 14.83
CA PHE A 10 21.08 -19.84 14.55
C PHE A 10 21.17 -19.51 13.06
N ILE A 11 21.50 -20.50 12.21
CA ILE A 11 21.51 -20.31 10.74
C ILE A 11 20.08 -20.06 10.25
N VAL A 12 19.11 -20.86 10.71
CA VAL A 12 17.70 -20.72 10.33
C VAL A 12 17.15 -19.36 10.80
N ILE A 13 17.45 -18.96 12.03
CA ILE A 13 17.04 -17.66 12.56
C ILE A 13 17.67 -16.52 11.76
N GLY A 14 18.96 -16.60 11.45
CA GLY A 14 19.66 -15.60 10.63
C GLY A 14 19.04 -15.46 9.23
N LEU A 15 18.75 -16.58 8.57
CA LEU A 15 18.09 -16.59 7.27
C LEU A 15 16.68 -16.01 7.35
N ALA A 16 15.89 -16.37 8.36
CA ALA A 16 14.55 -15.83 8.54
C ALA A 16 14.57 -14.32 8.75
N LEU A 17 15.48 -13.82 9.59
CA LEU A 17 15.66 -12.38 9.80
C LEU A 17 16.09 -11.67 8.51
N ALA A 18 17.01 -12.25 7.75
CA ALA A 18 17.44 -11.70 6.47
C ALA A 18 16.28 -11.59 5.47
N VAL A 19 15.43 -12.61 5.37
CA VAL A 19 14.23 -12.60 4.51
C VAL A 19 13.25 -11.52 4.96
N ILE A 20 12.98 -11.40 6.27
CA ILE A 20 12.06 -10.37 6.79
C ILE A 20 12.59 -8.97 6.47
N ILE A 21 13.87 -8.71 6.73
CA ILE A 21 14.50 -7.41 6.43
C ILE A 21 14.46 -7.12 4.93
N PHE A 22 14.67 -8.13 4.08
CA PHE A 22 14.58 -7.96 2.63
C PHE A 22 13.16 -7.61 2.19
N LEU A 23 12.15 -8.34 2.68
CA LEU A 23 10.75 -8.12 2.31
C LEU A 23 10.23 -6.74 2.78
N THR A 24 10.66 -6.24 3.94
CA THR A 24 10.25 -4.92 4.44
C THR A 24 10.88 -3.75 3.67
N ARG A 25 11.94 -4.02 2.90
CA ARG A 25 12.61 -3.03 2.03
C ARG A 25 12.02 -2.99 0.62
N LEU A 26 11.13 -3.91 0.26
CA LEU A 26 10.47 -3.88 -1.04
C LEU A 26 9.56 -2.64 -1.13
N PRO A 27 9.59 -1.92 -2.27
CA PRO A 27 8.80 -0.71 -2.43
C PRO A 27 7.32 -1.01 -2.27
N SER A 28 6.64 -0.20 -1.47
CA SER A 28 5.21 -0.33 -1.27
C SER A 28 4.48 0.16 -2.54
N PRO A 29 3.30 -0.39 -2.88
CA PRO A 29 2.47 0.21 -3.92
C PRO A 29 2.21 1.71 -3.72
N LYS A 30 2.23 2.20 -2.48
CA LYS A 30 2.07 3.63 -2.16
C LYS A 30 3.22 4.52 -2.63
N ASP A 31 4.39 3.94 -2.90
CA ASP A 31 5.59 4.69 -3.32
C ASP A 31 5.62 4.91 -4.83
N ASN A 32 4.98 4.02 -5.59
CA ASN A 32 5.00 4.01 -7.06
C ASN A 32 3.72 4.55 -7.72
N ASN A 33 2.68 4.81 -6.92
CA ASN A 33 1.41 5.34 -7.42
C ASN A 33 1.28 6.84 -7.12
N PRO A 34 0.54 7.59 -7.95
CA PRO A 34 0.37 9.01 -7.73
C PRO A 34 -0.32 9.25 -6.37
N PRO A 35 0.19 10.18 -5.54
CA PRO A 35 -0.48 10.56 -4.31
C PRO A 35 -1.80 11.30 -4.61
N VAL A 36 -2.71 11.32 -3.64
CA VAL A 36 -3.91 12.14 -3.71
C VAL A 36 -3.50 13.61 -3.58
N PRO A 37 -3.94 14.50 -4.49
CA PRO A 37 -3.60 15.92 -4.41
C PRO A 37 -4.01 16.56 -3.08
N ALA A 38 -3.16 17.41 -2.53
CA ALA A 38 -3.46 18.20 -1.34
C ALA A 38 -4.23 19.49 -1.71
N ASP A 39 -5.37 19.34 -2.39
CA ASP A 39 -6.23 20.46 -2.80
C ASP A 39 -7.57 20.45 -2.05
N ARG A 40 -8.37 21.51 -2.24
CA ARG A 40 -9.67 21.66 -1.57
C ARG A 40 -10.70 20.60 -1.98
N ALA A 41 -10.59 20.03 -3.18
CA ALA A 41 -11.53 19.02 -3.67
C ALA A 41 -11.29 17.67 -3.00
N HIS A 42 -10.03 17.37 -2.64
CA HIS A 42 -9.64 16.15 -1.97
C HIS A 42 -9.56 16.30 -0.44
N HIS A 43 -9.48 17.54 0.05
CA HIS A 43 -9.46 17.84 1.48
C HIS A 43 -10.76 17.38 2.16
N GLY A 44 -10.64 16.48 3.15
CA GLY A 44 -11.77 15.96 3.91
C GLY A 44 -12.45 14.71 3.33
N ILE A 45 -11.98 14.19 2.19
CA ILE A 45 -12.41 12.88 1.69
C ILE A 45 -11.85 11.79 2.63
N LYS A 46 -12.76 11.08 3.31
CA LYS A 46 -12.41 9.99 4.24
C LYS A 46 -12.89 8.61 3.78
N LEU A 47 -13.79 8.56 2.80
CA LEU A 47 -14.39 7.31 2.32
C LEU A 47 -13.99 7.08 0.86
N GLU A 48 -13.52 5.88 0.53
CA GLU A 48 -13.05 5.59 -0.83
C GLU A 48 -14.17 5.68 -1.88
N LYS A 49 -15.43 5.45 -1.48
CA LYS A 49 -16.58 5.60 -2.37
C LYS A 49 -16.73 7.03 -2.91
N ASP A 50 -16.30 8.04 -2.15
CA ASP A 50 -16.44 9.44 -2.53
C ASP A 50 -15.43 9.80 -3.65
N CYS A 51 -14.35 9.04 -3.80
CA CYS A 51 -13.43 9.20 -4.93
C CYS A 51 -14.12 8.91 -6.27
N LEU A 52 -15.11 8.02 -6.29
CA LEU A 52 -15.81 7.59 -7.49
C LEU A 52 -16.81 8.62 -8.02
N PHE A 53 -17.06 9.73 -7.32
CA PHE A 53 -17.86 10.83 -7.86
C PHE A 53 -17.24 11.42 -9.13
N CYS A 54 -15.90 11.54 -9.17
CA CYS A 54 -15.17 12.06 -10.32
C CYS A 54 -14.32 10.99 -11.03
N HIS A 55 -13.81 10.00 -10.28
CA HIS A 55 -12.96 8.92 -10.80
C HIS A 55 -13.75 7.68 -11.24
N VAL A 56 -14.86 7.87 -11.95
CA VAL A 56 -15.65 6.79 -12.57
C VAL A 56 -15.49 6.82 -14.09
N LYS A 57 -15.84 5.73 -14.78
CA LYS A 57 -15.86 5.69 -16.25
C LYS A 57 -16.82 6.78 -16.76
N GLY A 58 -16.30 7.71 -17.56
CA GLY A 58 -17.05 8.86 -18.07
C GLY A 58 -17.21 10.03 -17.10
N GLY A 59 -16.61 9.95 -15.90
CA GLY A 59 -16.52 11.08 -14.97
C GLY A 59 -15.50 12.13 -15.43
N GLU A 60 -15.33 13.18 -14.62
CA GLU A 60 -14.44 14.30 -14.93
C GLU A 60 -12.97 13.88 -15.05
N ARG A 61 -12.52 12.96 -14.20
CA ARG A 61 -11.15 12.44 -14.16
C ARG A 61 -11.18 10.92 -14.07
N PRO A 62 -11.58 10.19 -15.13
CA PRO A 62 -11.78 8.76 -15.04
C PRO A 62 -10.49 8.01 -14.68
N LEU A 63 -10.64 6.89 -13.99
CA LEU A 63 -9.54 5.96 -13.77
C LEU A 63 -9.01 5.45 -15.13
N LYS A 64 -7.70 5.21 -15.21
CA LYS A 64 -7.07 4.62 -16.40
C LYS A 64 -7.67 3.25 -16.67
N GLU A 65 -7.74 2.83 -17.93
CA GLU A 65 -8.30 1.54 -18.32
C GLU A 65 -7.63 0.34 -17.64
N ARG A 66 -6.32 0.45 -17.40
CA ARG A 66 -5.52 -0.56 -16.66
C ARG A 66 -5.65 -0.48 -15.14
N HIS A 67 -6.52 0.36 -14.59
CA HIS A 67 -6.68 0.47 -13.13
C HIS A 67 -7.32 -0.83 -12.59
N PRO A 68 -6.80 -1.39 -11.48
CA PRO A 68 -7.42 -2.56 -10.87
C PRO A 68 -8.88 -2.28 -10.48
N LYS A 69 -9.78 -3.26 -10.63
CA LYS A 69 -11.22 -3.13 -10.34
C LYS A 69 -11.56 -3.11 -8.83
N ARG A 70 -10.59 -2.76 -7.99
CA ARG A 70 -10.70 -2.68 -6.54
C ARG A 70 -11.08 -1.26 -6.10
N GLN A 71 -11.76 -1.13 -4.98
CA GLN A 71 -12.27 0.15 -4.46
C GLN A 71 -11.56 0.62 -3.17
N ASP A 72 -10.50 -0.06 -2.74
CA ASP A 72 -9.66 0.34 -1.62
C ASP A 72 -8.53 1.28 -2.07
N CYS A 73 -8.94 2.47 -2.53
CA CYS A 73 -8.08 3.51 -3.09
C CYS A 73 -6.85 3.81 -2.22
N PHE A 74 -7.05 3.99 -0.91
CA PHE A 74 -6.00 4.39 0.04
C PHE A 74 -4.96 3.30 0.32
N ARG A 75 -5.19 2.07 -0.16
CA ARG A 75 -4.18 1.01 -0.10
C ARG A 75 -3.02 1.26 -1.07
N CYS A 76 -3.28 1.93 -2.18
CA CYS A 76 -2.29 2.20 -3.22
C CYS A 76 -2.00 3.69 -3.39
N HIS A 77 -2.96 4.57 -3.13
CA HIS A 77 -2.78 6.01 -3.22
C HIS A 77 -2.52 6.60 -1.83
N ARG A 78 -1.38 7.28 -1.66
CA ARG A 78 -1.03 7.98 -0.42
C ARG A 78 -1.89 9.24 -0.31
N VAL A 79 -2.55 9.41 0.82
CA VAL A 79 -3.27 10.64 1.20
C VAL A 79 -2.35 11.41 2.14
N GLU A 80 -2.00 12.64 1.79
CA GLU A 80 -1.23 13.50 2.67
C GLU A 80 -2.21 14.26 3.59
N GLY A 81 -2.05 14.13 4.91
CA GLY A 81 -2.87 14.87 5.88
C GLY A 81 -4.06 14.11 6.50
N ALA A 82 -3.95 12.79 6.69
CA ALA A 82 -4.81 12.06 7.63
C ALA A 82 -4.26 12.14 9.06
#